data_AF-A0A6I5C4U4-F1
#
_entry.id   AF-A0A6I5C4U4-F1
#
_cell.length_a   1.000
_cell.length_b   1.000
_cell.length_c   1.000
_cell.angle_alpha   90.00
_cell.angle_beta   90.00
_cell.angle_gamma   90.00
#
_symmetry.space_group_name_H-M   'P 1'
#
loop_
_entity.id
_entity.type
_entity.pdbx_description
1 polymer ?
#
loop_
_entity_poly.entity_id
_entity_poly.type
_entity_poly.pdbx_seq_one_letter_code
_entity_poly.pdbx_strand_id
1 'polypeptide(L)'
;MPVRTDGRISTVGLRELLAHAHEFTALALPLPPAAAGLMRMLYALAARIAGLDTCDDAKAWNKKRYALLSRPVGFPAEAVDSYLDSHRSRLFLFDPQRPFLQDPRLTEQSPSRSGVNKLVMARPSGNNPVFLGHFTDDAPVPLPPEEALLHLIAQLYYGPSGQCTPRTVDGKRYGNVMGGPLRRTISFHPQGRTLYESLLLGIPKPAHWPQAESGAGTDGCPWEREELLDPLAPPRPA
;
A
#
# COMPACT_ATOMS: atom_id res chain seq x y z
N MET A 1 -7.63 -3.42 -9.70
CA MET A 1 -6.74 -2.26 -9.89
C MET A 1 -6.81 -1.81 -11.34
N PRO A 2 -7.13 -0.53 -11.60
CA PRO A 2 -7.08 0.06 -12.94
C PRO A 2 -5.66 0.06 -13.53
N VAL A 3 -5.51 -0.49 -14.72
CA VAL A 3 -4.27 -0.55 -15.49
C VAL A 3 -4.52 -0.07 -16.92
N ARG A 4 -3.47 0.41 -17.58
CA ARG A 4 -3.52 0.86 -18.98
C ARG A 4 -2.72 -0.06 -19.88
N THR A 5 -3.33 -0.49 -20.99
CA THR A 5 -2.71 -1.24 -22.09
C THR A 5 -3.20 -0.64 -23.40
N ASP A 6 -2.28 -0.24 -24.28
CA ASP A 6 -2.60 0.28 -25.63
C ASP A 6 -3.71 1.35 -25.65
N GLY A 7 -3.66 2.27 -24.67
CA GLY A 7 -4.62 3.36 -24.51
C GLY A 7 -5.98 2.96 -23.91
N ARG A 8 -6.22 1.67 -23.65
CA ARG A 8 -7.41 1.17 -22.96
C ARG A 8 -7.16 1.04 -21.46
N ILE A 9 -8.20 1.24 -20.67
CA ILE A 9 -8.17 1.04 -19.21
C ILE A 9 -8.99 -0.20 -18.90
N SER A 10 -8.41 -1.12 -18.12
CA SER A 10 -9.09 -2.30 -17.57
C SER A 10 -8.80 -2.42 -16.08
N THR A 11 -9.60 -3.23 -15.38
CA THR A 11 -9.42 -3.50 -13.95
C THR A 11 -8.98 -4.94 -13.76
N VAL A 12 -7.83 -5.14 -13.13
CA VAL A 12 -7.23 -6.46 -12.90
C VAL A 12 -6.98 -6.75 -11.41
N GLY A 13 -6.84 -8.02 -11.04
CA GLY A 13 -6.47 -8.43 -9.68
C GLY A 13 -4.98 -8.19 -9.37
N LEU A 14 -4.56 -8.34 -8.10
CA LEU A 14 -3.14 -8.20 -7.71
C LEU A 14 -2.24 -9.26 -8.36
N ARG A 15 -2.71 -10.51 -8.41
CA ARG A 15 -1.96 -11.61 -9.04
C ARG A 15 -1.74 -11.35 -10.52
N GLU A 16 -2.81 -11.04 -11.24
CA GLU A 16 -2.77 -10.71 -12.66
C GLU A 16 -1.90 -9.49 -12.94
N LEU A 17 -2.01 -8.43 -12.13
CA LEU A 17 -1.19 -7.23 -12.26
C LEU A 17 0.32 -7.55 -12.19
N LEU A 18 0.73 -8.42 -11.28
CA LEU A 18 2.14 -8.80 -11.12
C LEU A 18 2.58 -9.80 -12.20
N ALA A 19 1.79 -10.83 -12.48
CA ALA A 19 2.12 -11.84 -13.50
C ALA A 19 2.24 -11.22 -14.91
N HIS A 20 1.32 -10.30 -15.26
CA HIS A 20 1.25 -9.65 -16.56
C HIS A 20 1.78 -8.20 -16.53
N ALA A 21 2.61 -7.85 -15.55
CA ALA A 21 3.17 -6.49 -15.41
C ALA A 21 3.90 -5.98 -16.67
N HIS A 22 4.42 -6.89 -17.50
CA HIS A 22 5.12 -6.60 -18.74
C HIS A 22 4.17 -6.26 -19.91
N GLU A 23 2.87 -6.53 -19.78
CA GLU A 23 1.84 -6.24 -20.78
C GLU A 23 1.15 -4.90 -20.52
N PHE A 24 1.21 -4.38 -19.29
CA PHE A 24 0.63 -3.09 -18.92
C PHE A 24 1.64 -1.95 -19.12
N THR A 25 1.19 -0.81 -19.63
CA THR A 25 2.03 0.40 -19.75
C THR A 25 2.17 1.12 -18.41
N ALA A 26 1.09 1.22 -17.62
CA ALA A 26 1.07 1.92 -16.33
C ALA A 26 -0.18 1.58 -15.51
N LEU A 27 -0.19 1.97 -14.24
CA LEU A 27 -1.42 2.09 -13.44
C LEU A 27 -2.28 3.26 -13.96
N ALA A 28 -3.60 3.11 -13.90
CA ALA A 28 -4.57 4.12 -14.36
C ALA A 28 -5.44 4.63 -13.19
N LEU A 29 -4.81 5.02 -12.08
CA LEU A 29 -5.51 5.41 -10.85
C LEU A 29 -5.96 6.88 -10.87
N PRO A 30 -7.23 7.17 -10.54
CA PRO A 30 -7.75 8.53 -10.52
C PRO A 30 -7.37 9.33 -9.26
N LEU A 31 -6.81 8.66 -8.24
CA LEU A 31 -6.46 9.26 -6.95
C LEU A 31 -4.93 9.30 -6.75
N PRO A 32 -4.26 10.45 -6.98
CA PRO A 32 -2.80 10.53 -6.92
C PRO A 32 -2.16 10.09 -5.59
N PRO A 33 -2.72 10.44 -4.40
CA PRO A 33 -2.21 9.92 -3.12
C PRO A 33 -2.24 8.40 -3.01
N ALA A 34 -3.30 7.77 -3.54
CA ALA A 34 -3.42 6.31 -3.59
C ALA A 34 -2.42 5.70 -4.57
N ALA A 35 -2.21 6.34 -5.72
CA ALA A 35 -1.20 5.90 -6.68
C ALA A 35 0.21 5.93 -6.08
N ALA A 36 0.58 7.00 -5.39
CA ALA A 36 1.87 7.14 -4.73
C ALA A 36 2.10 6.07 -3.63
N GLY A 37 1.07 5.77 -2.85
CA GLY A 37 1.11 4.69 -1.85
C GLY A 37 1.18 3.30 -2.47
N LEU A 38 0.31 3.03 -3.45
CA LEU A 38 0.25 1.73 -4.11
C LEU A 38 1.55 1.42 -4.87
N MET A 39 2.16 2.39 -5.55
CA MET A 39 3.44 2.17 -6.22
C MET A 39 4.54 1.72 -5.24
N ARG A 40 4.58 2.26 -4.02
CA ARG A 40 5.53 1.82 -2.98
C ARG A 40 5.26 0.38 -2.53
N MET A 41 3.99 0.03 -2.34
CA MET A 41 3.61 -1.34 -2.01
C MET A 41 4.00 -2.30 -3.14
N LEU A 42 3.77 -1.92 -4.40
CA LEU A 42 4.16 -2.73 -5.56
C LEU A 42 5.68 -2.83 -5.71
N TYR A 43 6.46 -1.80 -5.35
CA TYR A 43 7.92 -1.91 -5.32
C TYR A 43 8.39 -2.94 -4.29
N ALA A 44 7.79 -2.97 -3.11
CA ALA A 44 8.11 -3.96 -2.09
C ALA A 44 7.76 -5.38 -2.56
N LEU A 45 6.56 -5.57 -3.12
CA LEU A 45 6.14 -6.85 -3.71
C LEU A 45 7.08 -7.28 -4.85
N ALA A 46 7.41 -6.36 -5.76
CA ALA A 46 8.32 -6.63 -6.87
C ALA A 46 9.73 -6.96 -6.39
N ALA A 47 10.23 -6.30 -5.34
CA ALA A 47 11.53 -6.59 -4.75
C ALA A 47 11.58 -8.02 -4.21
N ARG A 48 10.54 -8.44 -3.47
CA ARG A 48 10.38 -9.82 -2.96
C ARG A 48 10.31 -10.86 -4.06
N ILE A 49 9.41 -10.67 -5.03
CA ILE A 49 9.18 -11.61 -6.14
C ILE A 49 10.44 -11.73 -7.02
N ALA A 50 11.16 -10.63 -7.23
CA ALA A 50 12.43 -10.63 -7.96
C ALA A 50 13.62 -11.16 -7.14
N GLY A 51 13.46 -11.32 -5.82
CA GLY A 51 14.55 -11.57 -4.87
C GLY A 51 15.63 -10.48 -4.90
N LEU A 52 15.24 -9.23 -5.16
CA LEU A 52 16.13 -8.07 -5.11
C LEU A 52 16.31 -7.56 -3.66
N ASP A 53 15.49 -8.07 -2.74
CA ASP A 53 15.50 -7.76 -1.32
C ASP A 53 16.50 -8.56 -0.49
N THR A 54 17.03 -9.64 -1.03
CA THR A 54 18.00 -10.52 -0.37
C THR A 54 19.43 -10.33 -0.89
N CYS A 55 19.69 -9.26 -1.65
CA CYS A 55 21.01 -8.99 -2.22
C CYS A 55 21.79 -8.01 -1.35
N ASP A 56 22.74 -8.49 -0.56
CA ASP A 56 23.57 -7.63 0.30
C ASP A 56 24.62 -6.81 -0.47
N ASP A 57 25.04 -7.30 -1.65
CA ASP A 57 26.04 -6.61 -2.49
C ASP A 57 25.39 -5.76 -3.58
N ALA A 58 25.77 -4.48 -3.63
CA ALA A 58 25.27 -3.52 -4.62
C ALA A 58 25.62 -3.91 -6.06
N LYS A 59 26.77 -4.55 -6.30
CA LYS A 59 27.17 -4.98 -7.65
C LYS A 59 26.34 -6.17 -8.11
N ALA A 60 26.15 -7.17 -7.26
CA ALA A 60 25.27 -8.30 -7.49
C ALA A 60 23.81 -7.86 -7.71
N TRP A 61 23.31 -6.92 -6.90
CA TRP A 61 21.99 -6.34 -7.05
C TRP A 61 21.81 -5.67 -8.43
N ASN A 62 22.77 -4.84 -8.86
CA ASN A 62 22.71 -4.20 -10.18
C ASN A 62 22.71 -5.24 -11.29
N LYS A 63 23.62 -6.23 -11.23
CA LYS A 63 23.70 -7.31 -12.21
C LYS A 63 22.36 -8.06 -12.31
N LYS A 64 21.75 -8.38 -11.17
CA LYS A 64 20.45 -9.06 -11.11
C LYS A 64 19.34 -8.21 -11.70
N ARG A 65 19.25 -6.92 -11.33
CA ARG A 65 18.25 -5.99 -11.87
C ARG A 65 18.40 -5.81 -13.39
N TYR A 66 19.62 -5.67 -13.90
CA TYR A 66 19.85 -5.61 -15.35
C TYR A 66 19.46 -6.90 -16.06
N ALA A 67 19.79 -8.06 -15.48
CA ALA A 67 19.37 -9.34 -16.04
C ALA A 67 17.84 -9.46 -16.11
N LEU A 68 17.12 -8.98 -15.08
CA LEU A 68 15.66 -8.93 -15.05
C LEU A 68 15.10 -7.98 -16.11
N LEU A 69 15.63 -6.76 -16.22
CA LEU A 69 15.22 -5.76 -17.23
C LEU A 69 15.44 -6.22 -18.67
N SER A 70 16.41 -7.12 -18.90
CA SER A 70 16.67 -7.70 -20.23
C SER A 70 15.72 -8.85 -20.59
N ARG A 71 14.85 -9.31 -19.67
CA ARG A 71 13.88 -10.37 -19.96
C ARG A 71 12.67 -9.80 -20.71
N PRO A 72 12.23 -10.46 -21.80
CA PRO A 72 11.00 -10.07 -22.48
C PRO A 72 9.74 -10.53 -21.72
N VAL A 73 9.88 -11.58 -20.91
CA VAL A 73 8.82 -12.18 -20.09
C VAL A 73 9.00 -11.71 -18.65
N GLY A 74 8.00 -11.00 -18.10
CA GLY A 74 8.08 -10.21 -16.85
C GLY A 74 8.52 -10.97 -15.59
N PHE A 75 7.71 -10.96 -14.52
CA PHE A 75 8.01 -11.78 -13.35
C PHE A 75 7.70 -13.26 -13.65
N PRO A 76 8.52 -14.22 -13.17
CA PRO A 76 8.17 -15.63 -13.28
C PRO A 76 6.83 -15.90 -12.56
N ALA A 77 5.86 -16.52 -13.25
CA ALA A 77 4.53 -16.78 -12.69
C ALA A 77 4.60 -17.54 -11.37
N GLU A 78 5.43 -18.57 -11.28
CA GLU A 78 5.61 -19.34 -10.05
C GLU A 78 6.17 -18.51 -8.89
N ALA A 79 7.03 -17.52 -9.14
CA ALA A 79 7.52 -16.64 -8.09
C ALA A 79 6.42 -15.70 -7.58
N VAL A 80 5.56 -15.21 -8.48
CA VAL A 80 4.38 -14.42 -8.12
C VAL A 80 3.42 -15.25 -7.29
N ASP A 81 3.11 -16.47 -7.75
CA ASP A 81 2.16 -17.36 -7.11
C ASP A 81 2.66 -17.78 -5.72
N SER A 82 3.89 -18.27 -5.63
CA SER A 82 4.52 -18.67 -4.37
C SER A 82 4.47 -17.58 -3.31
N TYR A 83 4.82 -16.34 -3.68
CA TYR A 83 4.79 -15.22 -2.75
C TYR A 83 3.35 -14.89 -2.31
N LEU A 84 2.41 -14.74 -3.25
CA LEU A 84 1.03 -14.34 -2.94
C LEU A 84 0.28 -15.43 -2.17
N ASP A 85 0.53 -16.71 -2.44
CA ASP A 85 -0.11 -17.82 -1.75
C ASP A 85 0.40 -17.95 -0.31
N SER A 86 1.69 -17.70 -0.07
CA SER A 86 2.28 -17.66 1.28
C SER A 86 1.66 -16.59 2.20
N HIS A 87 1.08 -15.54 1.62
CA HIS A 87 0.49 -14.42 2.37
C HIS A 87 -1.02 -14.25 2.11
N ARG A 88 -1.66 -15.22 1.45
CA ARG A 88 -3.04 -15.11 0.93
C ARG A 88 -4.06 -14.62 1.95
N SER A 89 -4.06 -15.19 3.17
CA SER A 89 -5.00 -14.83 4.24
C SER A 89 -4.93 -13.35 4.64
N ARG A 90 -3.76 -12.72 4.46
CA ARG A 90 -3.50 -11.33 4.86
C ARG A 90 -3.71 -10.34 3.72
N LEU A 91 -4.09 -10.78 2.52
CA LEU A 91 -4.30 -9.95 1.33
C LEU A 91 -5.78 -9.68 1.02
N PHE A 92 -6.72 -10.21 1.82
CA PHE A 92 -8.14 -9.93 1.68
C PHE A 92 -8.54 -8.66 2.45
N LEU A 93 -9.23 -7.73 1.79
CA LEU A 93 -9.67 -6.46 2.39
C LEU A 93 -10.62 -6.67 3.59
N PHE A 94 -11.40 -7.75 3.57
CA PHE A 94 -12.39 -8.08 4.59
C PHE A 94 -12.14 -9.43 5.25
N ASP A 95 -10.86 -9.84 5.38
CA ASP A 95 -10.54 -11.04 6.15
C ASP A 95 -11.05 -10.87 7.60
N PRO A 96 -11.73 -11.87 8.18
CA PRO A 96 -12.34 -11.75 9.50
C PRO A 96 -11.29 -11.65 10.63
N GLN A 97 -10.07 -12.13 10.42
CA GLN A 97 -9.02 -12.13 11.45
C GLN A 97 -7.94 -11.09 11.15
N ARG A 98 -7.55 -10.94 9.89
CA ARG A 98 -6.41 -10.13 9.44
C ARG A 98 -6.76 -9.33 8.17
N PRO A 99 -7.70 -8.38 8.27
CA PRO A 99 -8.10 -7.57 7.13
C PRO A 99 -6.90 -6.77 6.59
N PHE A 100 -6.74 -6.78 5.27
CA PHE A 100 -5.58 -6.17 4.61
C PHE A 100 -5.43 -4.70 5.01
N LEU A 101 -4.23 -4.36 5.53
CA LEU A 101 -3.83 -3.02 5.98
C LEU A 101 -4.77 -2.36 7.00
N GLN A 102 -5.50 -3.16 7.78
CA GLN A 102 -6.42 -2.69 8.81
C GLN A 102 -6.08 -3.34 10.16
N ASP A 103 -6.44 -2.67 11.26
CA ASP A 103 -6.29 -3.23 12.62
C ASP A 103 -7.63 -3.82 13.07
N PRO A 104 -7.78 -5.16 13.13
CA PRO A 104 -9.05 -5.82 13.46
C PRO A 104 -9.53 -5.48 14.88
N ARG A 105 -8.60 -5.13 15.79
CA ARG A 105 -8.89 -4.81 17.20
C ARG A 105 -9.69 -3.51 17.34
N LEU A 106 -9.69 -2.63 16.33
CA LEU A 106 -10.40 -1.36 16.39
C LEU A 106 -11.91 -1.51 16.53
N THR A 107 -12.47 -2.64 16.09
CA THR A 107 -13.91 -2.95 16.25
C THR A 107 -14.33 -2.97 17.71
N GLU A 108 -13.47 -3.45 18.60
CA GLU A 108 -13.73 -3.53 20.05
C GLU A 108 -13.14 -2.33 20.80
N GLN A 109 -11.97 -1.85 20.37
CA GLN A 109 -11.21 -0.82 21.07
C GLN A 109 -11.67 0.62 20.78
N SER A 110 -12.61 0.81 19.84
CA SER A 110 -13.15 2.12 19.50
C SER A 110 -14.67 2.13 19.66
N PRO A 111 -15.25 2.89 20.62
CA PRO A 111 -16.68 2.87 20.90
C PRO A 111 -17.54 3.57 19.85
N SER A 112 -16.92 4.24 18.88
CA SER A 112 -17.60 4.98 17.81
C SER A 112 -16.91 4.74 16.47
N ARG A 113 -17.64 4.95 15.38
CA ARG A 113 -17.13 4.78 14.01
C ARG A 113 -16.85 6.15 13.41
N SER A 114 -15.71 6.28 12.72
CA SER A 114 -15.33 7.48 11.98
C SER A 114 -16.26 7.85 10.81
N GLY A 115 -17.03 6.88 10.31
CA GLY A 115 -17.87 7.04 9.13
C GLY A 115 -17.09 6.95 7.82
N VAL A 116 -17.79 6.59 6.74
CA VAL A 116 -17.20 6.38 5.42
C VAL A 116 -16.74 7.69 4.76
N ASN A 117 -17.41 8.80 5.06
CA ASN A 117 -17.03 10.11 4.53
C ASN A 117 -15.65 10.56 5.01
N LYS A 118 -15.23 10.16 6.22
CA LYS A 118 -13.89 10.44 6.73
C LYS A 118 -12.80 9.61 6.04
N LEU A 119 -13.14 8.44 5.51
CA LEU A 119 -12.22 7.62 4.72
C LEU A 119 -11.95 8.27 3.35
N VAL A 120 -13.01 8.76 2.69
CA VAL A 120 -12.93 9.35 1.35
C VAL A 120 -12.33 10.74 1.40
N MET A 121 -11.10 10.87 0.88
CA MET A 121 -10.32 12.12 0.88
C MET A 121 -11.06 13.37 0.39
N ALA A 122 -12.03 13.21 -0.53
CA ALA A 122 -12.76 14.31 -1.14
C ALA A 122 -14.16 14.57 -0.54
N ARG A 123 -14.62 13.75 0.41
CA ARG A 123 -15.95 13.94 1.02
C ARG A 123 -15.84 14.82 2.28
N PRO A 124 -16.80 15.72 2.50
CA PRO A 124 -16.93 16.40 3.78
C PRO A 124 -17.31 15.39 4.87
N SER A 125 -16.78 15.58 6.08
CA SER A 125 -17.08 14.76 7.25
C SER A 125 -17.07 15.62 8.51
N GLY A 126 -17.95 15.36 9.47
CA GLY A 126 -18.09 16.13 10.69
C GLY A 126 -18.40 17.60 10.40
N ASN A 127 -17.60 18.51 10.97
CA ASN A 127 -17.81 19.96 10.84
C ASN A 127 -17.26 20.56 9.54
N ASN A 128 -16.77 19.75 8.60
CA ASN A 128 -16.27 20.27 7.33
C ASN A 128 -17.42 20.78 6.46
N PRO A 129 -17.32 21.99 5.90
CA PRO A 129 -18.33 22.52 4.97
C PRO A 129 -18.46 21.65 3.71
N VAL A 130 -19.69 21.51 3.24
CA VAL A 130 -20.04 20.74 2.04
C VAL A 130 -19.82 21.60 0.80
N PHE A 131 -18.60 21.57 0.25
CA PHE A 131 -18.26 22.34 -0.95
C PHE A 131 -18.46 21.57 -2.26
N LEU A 132 -18.09 20.28 -2.29
CA LEU A 132 -18.13 19.44 -3.48
C LEU A 132 -18.98 18.19 -3.19
N GLY A 133 -20.11 18.07 -3.91
CA GLY A 133 -21.09 17.00 -3.72
C GLY A 133 -22.06 17.23 -2.55
N HIS A 134 -22.99 16.29 -2.36
CA HIS A 134 -24.03 16.34 -1.32
C HIS A 134 -23.91 15.12 -0.38
N PHE A 135 -22.72 14.93 0.21
CA PHE A 135 -22.50 13.87 1.18
C PHE A 135 -22.73 14.41 2.60
N THR A 136 -23.47 13.67 3.40
CA THR A 136 -23.70 13.97 4.83
C THR A 136 -23.43 12.72 5.67
N ASP A 137 -23.12 12.91 6.94
CA ASP A 137 -22.84 11.79 7.85
C ASP A 137 -24.13 11.06 8.27
N ASP A 138 -25.29 11.71 8.20
CA ASP A 138 -26.60 11.12 8.50
C ASP A 138 -27.10 10.16 7.39
N ALA A 139 -26.62 10.33 6.16
CA ALA A 139 -26.97 9.50 5.01
C ALA A 139 -25.71 9.03 4.26
N PRO A 140 -24.90 8.13 4.87
CA PRO A 140 -23.64 7.70 4.29
C PRO A 140 -23.86 6.87 3.03
N VAL A 141 -23.23 7.29 1.93
CA VAL A 141 -23.24 6.54 0.67
C VAL A 141 -22.12 5.48 0.69
N PRO A 142 -22.43 4.18 0.52
CA PRO A 142 -21.43 3.12 0.52
C PRO A 142 -20.43 3.29 -0.65
N LEU A 143 -19.23 2.75 -0.49
CA LEU A 143 -18.23 2.69 -1.57
C LEU A 143 -18.04 1.25 -2.04
N PRO A 144 -17.84 1.05 -3.36
CA PRO A 144 -17.30 -0.19 -3.88
C PRO A 144 -15.96 -0.53 -3.19
N PRO A 145 -15.69 -1.81 -2.87
CA PRO A 145 -14.44 -2.23 -2.20
C PRO A 145 -13.16 -1.77 -2.90
N GLU A 146 -13.15 -1.75 -4.23
CA GLU A 146 -12.04 -1.31 -5.05
C GLU A 146 -11.71 0.18 -4.87
N GLU A 147 -12.74 1.03 -4.69
CA GLU A 147 -12.56 2.45 -4.39
C GLU A 147 -12.15 2.66 -2.93
N ALA A 148 -12.78 1.90 -2.02
CA ALA A 148 -12.46 1.93 -0.60
C ALA A 148 -10.98 1.60 -0.34
N LEU A 149 -10.42 0.62 -1.06
CA LEU A 149 -8.99 0.28 -0.98
C LEU A 149 -8.09 1.46 -1.38
N LEU A 150 -8.44 2.20 -2.43
CA LEU A 150 -7.65 3.35 -2.86
C LEU A 150 -7.66 4.46 -1.81
N HIS A 151 -8.82 4.74 -1.22
CA HIS A 151 -8.93 5.71 -0.14
C HIS A 151 -8.24 5.24 1.14
N LEU A 152 -8.29 3.96 1.48
CA LEU A 152 -7.54 3.37 2.58
C LEU A 152 -6.03 3.60 2.40
N ILE A 153 -5.48 3.25 1.24
CA ILE A 153 -4.05 3.48 0.92
C ILE A 153 -3.72 4.97 0.99
N ALA A 154 -4.56 5.83 0.43
CA ALA A 154 -4.36 7.28 0.49
C ALA A 154 -4.30 7.79 1.94
N GLN A 155 -5.20 7.32 2.82
CA GLN A 155 -5.23 7.73 4.22
C GLN A 155 -4.00 7.24 4.99
N LEU A 156 -3.56 6.00 4.74
CA LEU A 156 -2.38 5.43 5.39
C LEU A 156 -1.10 6.23 5.08
N TYR A 157 -0.98 6.77 3.86
CA TYR A 157 0.22 7.52 3.45
C TYR A 157 0.10 9.05 3.64
N TYR A 158 -1.06 9.65 3.38
CA TYR A 158 -1.27 11.10 3.31
C TYR A 158 -2.28 11.64 4.33
N GLY A 159 -2.81 10.77 5.20
CA GLY A 159 -3.85 11.10 6.16
C GLY A 159 -3.53 12.31 7.05
N PRO A 160 -4.56 13.05 7.49
CA PRO A 160 -4.38 14.23 8.33
C PRO A 160 -3.88 13.88 9.74
N SER A 161 -3.11 14.78 10.33
CA SER A 161 -2.79 14.78 11.76
C SER A 161 -3.89 15.47 12.55
N GLY A 162 -4.07 15.10 13.83
CA GLY A 162 -4.95 15.80 14.76
C GLY A 162 -5.85 14.88 15.57
N GLN A 163 -7.01 15.38 15.97
CA GLN A 163 -8.01 14.60 16.71
C GLN A 163 -8.74 13.64 15.77
N CYS A 164 -8.79 12.37 16.16
CA CYS A 164 -9.52 11.31 15.49
C CYS A 164 -10.38 10.53 16.48
N THR A 165 -11.15 9.57 15.95
CA THR A 165 -11.97 8.67 16.73
C THR A 165 -11.10 7.96 17.76
N PRO A 166 -11.36 8.13 19.07
CA PRO A 166 -10.44 7.64 20.07
C PRO A 166 -10.43 6.11 20.18
N ARG A 167 -9.24 5.56 20.38
CA ARG A 167 -9.00 4.15 20.71
C ARG A 167 -8.70 4.03 22.20
N THR A 168 -9.23 3.00 22.86
CA THR A 168 -8.88 2.64 24.23
C THR A 168 -7.94 1.43 24.22
N VAL A 169 -6.76 1.60 24.80
CA VAL A 169 -5.74 0.54 24.97
C VAL A 169 -5.32 0.53 26.44
N ASP A 170 -5.37 -0.63 27.08
CA ASP A 170 -5.01 -0.81 28.50
C ASP A 170 -5.65 0.22 29.44
N GLY A 171 -6.95 0.48 29.22
CA GLY A 171 -7.74 1.44 30.01
C GLY A 171 -7.46 2.92 29.72
N LYS A 172 -6.52 3.25 28.82
CA LYS A 172 -6.18 4.61 28.44
C LYS A 172 -6.76 4.96 27.08
N ARG A 173 -7.37 6.14 26.98
CA ARG A 173 -8.02 6.65 25.77
C ARG A 173 -7.09 7.58 25.00
N TYR A 174 -6.89 7.29 23.72
CA TYR A 174 -6.03 8.05 22.81
C TYR A 174 -6.84 8.55 21.61
N GLY A 175 -6.90 9.86 21.41
CA GLY A 175 -7.59 10.51 20.28
C GLY A 175 -6.66 11.22 19.30
N ASN A 176 -5.38 11.38 19.63
CA ASN A 176 -4.41 12.07 18.78
C ASN A 176 -3.80 11.12 17.76
N VAL A 177 -3.74 11.56 16.50
CA VAL A 177 -3.04 10.84 15.42
C VAL A 177 -1.98 11.72 14.78
N MET A 178 -0.86 11.10 14.41
CA MET A 178 0.20 11.73 13.61
C MET A 178 -0.22 11.80 12.14
N GLY A 179 0.38 12.73 11.40
CA GLY A 179 0.16 12.81 9.96
C GLY A 179 0.73 11.59 9.24
N GLY A 180 0.14 11.21 8.12
CA GLY A 180 0.69 10.16 7.27
C GLY A 180 2.13 10.47 6.85
N PRO A 181 2.98 9.43 6.66
CA PRO A 181 4.42 9.60 6.45
C PRO A 181 4.79 10.40 5.18
N LEU A 182 3.89 10.48 4.20
CA LEU A 182 4.10 11.24 2.95
C LEU A 182 3.33 12.55 2.91
N ARG A 183 2.67 12.94 4.00
CA ARG A 183 1.95 14.22 4.07
C ARG A 183 2.91 15.39 3.80
N ARG A 184 2.50 16.32 2.92
CA ARG A 184 3.30 17.48 2.46
C ARG A 184 4.56 17.11 1.66
N THR A 185 4.55 15.98 0.97
CA THR A 185 5.64 15.57 0.07
C THR A 185 5.14 15.39 -1.37
N ILE A 186 6.07 15.49 -2.32
CA ILE A 186 5.86 15.11 -3.72
C ILE A 186 6.60 13.78 -3.94
N SER A 187 5.95 12.82 -4.57
CA SER A 187 6.54 11.51 -4.86
C SER A 187 6.96 11.42 -6.31
N PHE A 188 8.22 11.08 -6.56
CA PHE A 188 8.74 10.78 -7.90
C PHE A 188 8.85 9.27 -8.10
N HIS A 189 8.28 8.79 -9.19
CA HIS A 189 8.25 7.37 -9.56
C HIS A 189 8.78 7.21 -10.97
N PRO A 190 9.81 6.39 -11.23
CA PRO A 190 10.32 6.19 -12.58
C PRO A 190 9.28 5.45 -13.43
N GLN A 191 9.20 5.85 -14.70
CA GLN A 191 8.31 5.24 -15.68
C GLN A 191 9.15 4.60 -16.79
N GLY A 192 9.02 3.28 -16.94
CA GLY A 192 9.56 2.52 -18.06
C GLY A 192 8.57 2.38 -19.21
N ARG A 193 8.88 1.50 -20.15
CA ARG A 193 7.99 1.15 -21.27
C ARG A 193 6.78 0.34 -20.80
N THR A 194 6.99 -0.47 -19.77
CA THR A 194 5.99 -1.34 -19.14
C THR A 194 5.93 -1.08 -17.64
N LEU A 195 4.85 -1.54 -17.00
CA LEU A 195 4.71 -1.50 -15.54
C LEU A 195 5.82 -2.35 -14.89
N TYR A 196 6.18 -3.49 -15.48
CA TYR A 196 7.31 -4.32 -15.03
C TYR A 196 8.62 -3.54 -14.92
N GLU A 197 9.00 -2.80 -15.97
CA GLU A 197 10.19 -1.95 -15.95
C GLU A 197 10.07 -0.85 -14.90
N SER A 198 8.90 -0.20 -14.84
CA SER A 198 8.64 0.86 -13.85
C SER A 198 8.79 0.36 -12.41
N LEU A 199 8.34 -0.87 -12.13
CA LEU A 199 8.50 -1.53 -10.83
C LEU A 199 9.97 -1.80 -10.53
N LEU A 200 10.71 -2.43 -11.45
CA LEU A 200 12.14 -2.73 -11.26
C LEU A 200 13.00 -1.47 -11.11
N LEU A 201 12.70 -0.41 -11.86
CA LEU A 201 13.40 0.87 -11.79
C LEU A 201 13.16 1.58 -10.45
N GLY A 202 11.95 1.45 -9.90
CA GLY A 202 11.54 2.09 -8.65
C GLY A 202 12.06 1.44 -7.38
N ILE A 203 12.60 0.22 -7.45
CA ILE A 203 13.20 -0.45 -6.28
C ILE A 203 14.53 0.24 -5.93
N PRO A 204 14.68 0.82 -4.73
CA PRO A 204 15.94 1.39 -4.29
C PRO A 204 16.95 0.27 -3.97
N LYS A 205 18.24 0.57 -4.16
CA LYS A 205 19.33 -0.34 -3.80
C LYS A 205 19.30 -0.66 -2.29
N PRO A 206 19.63 -1.89 -1.86
CA PRO A 206 19.62 -2.30 -0.46
C PRO A 206 20.49 -1.43 0.47
N ALA A 207 21.60 -0.87 -0.04
CA ALA A 207 22.43 0.07 0.71
C ALA A 207 21.71 1.37 1.13
N HIS A 208 20.52 1.66 0.58
CA HIS A 208 19.69 2.80 0.99
C HIS A 208 18.53 2.40 1.91
N TRP A 209 18.48 1.14 2.36
CA TRP A 209 17.41 0.67 3.23
C TRP A 209 17.74 1.02 4.67
N PRO A 210 16.84 1.68 5.41
CA PRO A 210 17.12 2.18 6.77
C PRO A 210 17.53 1.11 7.79
N GLN A 211 17.33 -0.17 7.45
CA GLN A 211 17.66 -1.33 8.28
C GLN A 211 18.73 -2.24 7.63
N ALA A 212 19.59 -1.71 6.76
CA ALA A 212 20.70 -2.48 6.17
C ALA A 212 21.57 -3.19 7.24
N GLU A 213 21.65 -2.64 8.45
CA GLU A 213 22.37 -3.23 9.59
C GLU A 213 21.67 -4.45 10.22
N SER A 214 20.37 -4.64 10.01
CA SER A 214 19.60 -5.80 10.51
C SER A 214 19.70 -7.03 9.60
N GLY A 215 20.40 -6.91 8.46
CA GLY A 215 20.55 -7.97 7.45
C GLY A 215 19.42 -7.94 6.41
N ALA A 216 19.75 -8.21 5.14
CA ALA A 216 18.77 -8.26 4.06
C ALA A 216 17.64 -9.27 4.35
N GLY A 217 16.42 -8.88 4.01
CA GLY A 217 15.23 -9.72 4.16
C GLY A 217 14.59 -9.73 5.56
N THR A 218 15.14 -9.04 6.56
CA THR A 218 14.61 -9.05 7.94
C THR A 218 13.45 -8.07 8.19
N ASP A 219 13.33 -6.99 7.40
CA ASP A 219 12.16 -6.10 7.48
C ASP A 219 11.01 -6.65 6.63
N GLY A 220 9.89 -6.97 7.28
CA GLY A 220 8.69 -7.48 6.65
C GLY A 220 7.67 -6.38 6.35
N CYS A 221 7.05 -6.44 5.16
CA CYS A 221 5.88 -5.62 4.83
C CYS A 221 4.74 -5.87 5.82
N PRO A 222 3.80 -4.92 6.00
CA PRO A 222 2.70 -5.07 6.97
C PRO A 222 1.89 -6.37 6.82
N TRP A 223 1.70 -6.87 5.60
CA TRP A 223 0.97 -8.12 5.31
C TRP A 223 1.82 -9.39 5.49
N GLU A 224 3.14 -9.29 5.64
CA GLU A 224 4.04 -10.42 5.88
C GLU A 224 4.17 -10.73 7.38
N ARG A 225 3.87 -9.76 8.25
CA ARG A 225 4.01 -9.90 9.72
C ARG A 225 2.95 -10.83 10.28
N GLU A 226 3.38 -11.80 11.10
CA GLU A 226 2.47 -12.72 11.78
C GLU A 226 1.78 -12.07 12.97
N GLU A 227 2.45 -11.16 13.66
CA GLU A 227 1.88 -10.46 14.80
C GLU A 227 1.35 -9.08 14.41
N LEU A 228 0.32 -8.62 15.13
CA LEU A 228 -0.15 -7.24 15.05
C LEU A 228 0.82 -6.34 15.81
N LEU A 229 1.04 -5.13 15.29
CA LEU A 229 1.88 -4.15 15.97
C LEU A 229 1.28 -3.74 17.32
N ASP A 230 2.16 -3.53 18.29
CA ASP A 230 1.80 -2.87 19.54
C ASP A 230 1.40 -1.40 19.22
N PRO A 231 0.14 -1.00 19.50
CA PRO A 231 -0.32 0.35 19.21
C PRO A 231 0.33 1.43 20.09
N LEU A 232 0.99 1.06 21.20
CA LEU A 232 1.69 1.98 22.10
C LEU A 232 3.19 2.05 21.84
N ALA A 233 3.73 1.09 21.09
CA ALA A 233 5.13 1.11 20.69
C ALA A 233 5.40 2.25 19.69
N PRO A 234 6.56 2.94 19.80
CA PRO A 234 6.93 3.92 18.80
C PRO A 234 7.07 3.25 17.43
N PRO A 235 6.73 3.95 16.33
CA PRO A 235 6.95 3.43 15.00
C PRO A 235 8.45 3.19 14.80
N ARG A 236 8.83 2.00 14.34
CA ARG A 236 10.19 1.75 13.88
C ARG A 236 10.41 2.57 12.59
N PRO A 237 11.56 3.26 12.42
CA PRO A 237 11.87 3.89 11.15
C PRO A 237 11.88 2.82 10.05
N ALA A 238 11.07 3.05 9.02
CA ALA A 238 11.03 2.27 7.78
C ALA A 238 11.86 2.95 6.71
#